data_AF-A0A8H7SA22-F1
#
_entry.id   AF-A0A8H7SA22-F1
#
_cell.length_a   1.000
_cell.length_b   1.000
_cell.length_c   1.000
_cell.angle_alpha   90.00
_cell.angle_beta   90.00
_cell.angle_gamma   90.00
#
_symmetry.space_group_name_H-M   'P 1'
#
loop_
_entity.id
_entity.type
_entity.pdbx_description
1 polymer ?
#
loop_
_entity_poly.entity_id
_entity_poly.type
_entity_poly.pdbx_seq_one_letter_code
_entity_poly.pdbx_strand_id
1 'polypeptide(L)'
;MFGLYMIICQRVAQACNIGEAANMLEKLNDAAVDIITNGFRDKERMSIILTMVQLLLLHTSEMLGLKYPKWFDQMFIDPNSTHINTTRMGQQFLLFLESLAICDTPTVLQMHGKALQGNRNLPVQRFISLVKTRLMELGLDQSLRTHPTSLHHPVQVSTSQYFDSVNRNTSATVTAALAYSNNSNGSNGHASGTPVQQENTVEVILTTFKETGLIPKSLLEDSIFRPLWFKVTFLPSLIQWQNSNKNELEMARDQLIQALRDRKRIPDEIYMKYLKNKK
;
A
#
# COMPACT_ATOMS: atom_id res chain seq x y z
N MET A 1 12.33 -2.67 -26.63
CA MET A 1 11.84 -3.17 -25.32
C MET A 1 10.34 -2.91 -25.09
N PHE A 2 9.82 -1.69 -25.26
CA PHE A 2 8.38 -1.39 -25.08
C PHE A 2 7.40 -2.22 -25.94
N GLY A 3 7.81 -2.66 -27.13
CA GLY A 3 6.99 -3.53 -27.98
C GLY A 3 6.81 -4.96 -27.45
N LEU A 4 7.86 -5.56 -26.89
CA LEU A 4 7.78 -6.87 -26.22
C LEU A 4 6.96 -6.76 -24.93
N TYR A 5 7.11 -5.65 -24.21
CA TYR A 5 6.31 -5.33 -23.01
C TYR A 5 4.80 -5.29 -23.32
N MET A 6 4.38 -4.55 -24.35
CA MET A 6 2.96 -4.50 -24.76
C MET A 6 2.43 -5.86 -25.23
N ILE A 7 3.20 -6.62 -25.99
CA ILE A 7 2.79 -7.96 -26.47
C ILE A 7 2.61 -8.94 -25.31
N ILE A 8 3.51 -8.91 -24.31
CA ILE A 8 3.39 -9.78 -23.13
C ILE A 8 2.22 -9.32 -22.25
N CYS A 9 2.06 -8.01 -21.99
CA CYS A 9 0.89 -7.48 -21.27
C CYS A 9 -0.43 -7.86 -21.96
N GLN A 10 -0.47 -7.81 -23.29
CA GLN A 10 -1.63 -8.20 -24.10
C GLN A 10 -1.89 -9.71 -24.03
N ARG A 11 -0.83 -10.54 -24.09
CA ARG A 11 -0.97 -12.00 -23.92
C ARG A 11 -1.36 -12.40 -22.50
N VAL A 12 -0.88 -11.69 -21.48
CA VAL A 12 -1.28 -11.88 -20.07
C VAL A 12 -2.74 -11.50 -19.86
N ALA A 13 -3.20 -10.39 -20.44
CA ALA A 13 -4.60 -9.99 -20.41
C ALA A 13 -5.51 -10.94 -21.23
N GLN A 14 -4.94 -11.69 -22.18
CA GLN A 14 -5.63 -12.67 -23.02
C GLN A 14 -5.40 -14.12 -22.58
N ALA A 15 -4.67 -14.37 -21.49
CA ALA A 15 -4.38 -15.71 -20.98
C ALA A 15 -5.66 -16.31 -20.39
N CYS A 16 -6.51 -16.83 -21.27
CA CYS A 16 -7.78 -17.48 -20.90
C CYS A 16 -7.59 -18.92 -20.44
N ASN A 17 -6.36 -19.45 -20.48
CA ASN A 17 -6.05 -20.85 -20.18
C ASN A 17 -4.96 -20.99 -19.10
N ILE A 18 -5.28 -21.78 -18.08
CA ILE A 18 -4.41 -22.08 -16.93
C ILE A 18 -3.05 -22.63 -17.34
N GLY A 19 -2.98 -23.44 -18.40
CA GLY A 19 -1.73 -24.03 -18.88
C GLY A 19 -0.77 -22.98 -19.45
N GLU A 20 -1.29 -21.97 -20.15
CA GLU A 20 -0.45 -20.90 -20.70
C GLU A 20 0.05 -19.98 -19.58
N ALA A 21 -0.83 -19.60 -18.65
CA ALA A 21 -0.47 -18.79 -17.48
C ALA A 21 0.58 -19.49 -16.60
N ALA A 22 0.43 -20.80 -16.35
CA ALA A 22 1.39 -21.59 -15.59
C ALA A 22 2.76 -21.66 -16.29
N ASN A 23 2.78 -21.93 -17.60
CA ASN A 23 4.02 -21.97 -18.40
C ASN A 23 4.72 -20.60 -18.45
N MET A 24 3.97 -19.50 -18.52
CA MET A 24 4.56 -18.16 -18.43
C MET A 24 5.18 -17.90 -17.06
N LEU A 25 4.49 -18.28 -15.98
CA LEU A 25 5.02 -18.12 -14.63
C LEU A 25 6.27 -18.98 -14.40
N GLU A 26 6.30 -20.21 -14.91
CA GLU A 26 7.45 -21.10 -14.84
C GLU A 26 8.69 -20.49 -15.53
N LYS A 27 8.53 -19.97 -16.75
CA LYS A 27 9.63 -19.28 -17.46
C LYS A 27 10.13 -18.04 -16.72
N LEU A 28 9.23 -17.29 -16.09
CA LEU A 28 9.60 -16.14 -15.26
C LEU A 28 10.34 -16.59 -13.99
N ASN A 29 9.96 -17.72 -13.39
CA ASN A 29 10.65 -18.32 -12.26
C ASN A 29 12.07 -18.74 -12.66
N ASP A 30 12.23 -19.49 -13.75
CA ASP A 30 13.55 -19.93 -14.22
C ASP A 30 14.49 -18.74 -14.48
N ALA A 31 13.95 -17.68 -15.10
CA ALA A 31 14.71 -16.45 -15.33
C ALA A 31 15.05 -15.71 -14.03
N ALA A 32 14.16 -15.72 -13.03
CA ALA A 32 14.44 -15.13 -11.72
C ALA A 32 15.53 -15.93 -11.00
N VAL A 33 15.44 -17.26 -10.99
CA VAL A 33 16.42 -18.16 -10.37
C VAL A 33 17.80 -17.99 -10.99
N ASP A 34 17.89 -17.89 -12.32
CA ASP A 34 19.15 -17.57 -13.02
C ASP A 34 19.77 -16.25 -12.49
N ILE A 35 18.98 -15.19 -12.32
CA ILE A 35 19.51 -13.92 -11.81
C ILE A 35 19.90 -14.01 -10.32
N ILE A 36 19.08 -14.69 -9.51
CA ILE A 36 19.35 -14.89 -8.08
C ILE A 36 20.68 -15.65 -7.93
N THR A 37 20.83 -16.79 -8.60
CA THR A 37 22.03 -17.64 -8.54
C THR A 37 23.27 -16.93 -9.08
N ASN A 38 23.11 -16.02 -10.04
CA ASN A 38 24.17 -15.14 -10.52
C ASN A 38 24.45 -13.92 -9.62
N GLY A 39 23.82 -13.83 -8.44
CA GLY A 39 24.09 -12.82 -7.43
C GLY A 39 23.50 -11.44 -7.75
N PHE A 40 22.30 -11.39 -8.34
CA PHE A 40 21.58 -10.15 -8.66
C PHE A 40 22.41 -9.15 -9.49
N ARG A 41 23.25 -9.65 -10.40
CA ARG A 41 24.07 -8.80 -11.30
C ARG A 41 23.21 -8.02 -12.28
N ASP A 42 22.18 -8.67 -12.83
CA ASP A 42 21.26 -8.09 -13.80
C ASP A 42 20.01 -7.54 -13.10
N LYS A 43 20.17 -6.39 -12.46
CA LYS A 43 19.10 -5.74 -11.69
C LYS A 43 17.94 -5.29 -12.57
N GLU A 44 18.23 -4.80 -13.78
CA GLU A 44 17.21 -4.31 -14.70
C GLU A 44 16.29 -5.45 -15.15
N ARG A 45 16.86 -6.58 -15.57
CA ARG A 45 16.08 -7.76 -15.94
C ARG A 45 15.30 -8.31 -14.74
N MET A 46 15.87 -8.27 -13.53
CA MET A 46 15.15 -8.67 -12.32
C MET A 46 13.93 -7.78 -12.04
N SER A 47 14.07 -6.46 -12.21
CA SER A 47 12.96 -5.52 -12.07
C SER A 47 11.84 -5.83 -13.06
N ILE A 48 12.19 -6.10 -14.33
CA ILE A 48 11.22 -6.47 -15.36
C ILE A 48 10.50 -7.77 -14.99
N ILE A 49 11.22 -8.79 -14.51
CA ILE A 49 10.62 -10.05 -14.07
C ILE A 49 9.65 -9.81 -12.91
N LEU A 50 10.03 -9.04 -11.90
CA LEU A 50 9.13 -8.71 -10.79
C LEU A 50 7.86 -8.03 -11.27
N THR A 51 7.96 -7.03 -12.15
CA THR A 51 6.79 -6.35 -12.71
C THR A 51 5.92 -7.29 -13.55
N MET A 52 6.53 -8.18 -14.34
CA MET A 52 5.80 -9.16 -15.15
C MET A 52 5.05 -10.17 -14.29
N VAL A 53 5.67 -10.65 -13.21
CA VAL A 53 5.00 -11.56 -12.28
C VAL A 53 3.87 -10.85 -11.53
N GLN A 54 4.08 -9.59 -11.10
CA GLN A 54 3.00 -8.77 -10.52
C GLN A 54 1.83 -8.65 -11.49
N LEU A 55 2.08 -8.35 -12.77
CA LEU A 55 1.04 -8.18 -13.78
C LEU A 55 0.35 -9.51 -14.15
N LEU A 56 1.12 -10.59 -14.28
CA LEU A 56 0.60 -11.92 -14.56
C LEU A 56 -0.35 -12.36 -13.44
N LEU A 57 0.14 -12.36 -12.21
CA LEU A 57 -0.64 -12.79 -11.05
C LEU A 57 -1.79 -11.83 -10.74
N LEU A 58 -1.72 -10.56 -11.16
CA LEU A 58 -2.86 -9.65 -11.07
C LEU A 58 -4.07 -10.16 -11.88
N HIS A 59 -3.83 -10.75 -13.06
CA HIS A 59 -4.90 -11.20 -13.96
C HIS A 59 -5.22 -12.69 -13.79
N THR A 60 -4.27 -13.49 -13.33
CA THR A 60 -4.41 -14.96 -13.30
C THR A 60 -4.40 -15.55 -11.89
N SER A 61 -4.40 -14.76 -10.81
CA SER A 61 -4.28 -15.30 -9.45
C SER A 61 -5.39 -16.27 -9.07
N GLU A 62 -6.64 -15.99 -9.46
CA GLU A 62 -7.78 -16.87 -9.16
C GLU A 62 -7.68 -18.19 -9.94
N MET A 63 -7.16 -18.13 -11.17
CA MET A 63 -6.97 -19.30 -12.03
C MET A 63 -5.82 -20.18 -11.53
N LEU A 64 -4.71 -19.57 -11.08
CA LEU A 64 -3.52 -20.28 -10.60
C LEU A 64 -3.59 -20.62 -9.10
N GLY A 65 -4.58 -20.09 -8.37
CA GLY A 65 -4.64 -20.21 -6.91
C GLY A 65 -3.45 -19.57 -6.19
N LEU A 66 -2.71 -18.65 -6.85
CA LEU A 66 -1.47 -18.08 -6.36
C LEU A 66 -1.49 -16.55 -6.48
N LYS A 67 -1.27 -15.86 -5.37
CA LYS A 67 -1.18 -14.40 -5.31
C LYS A 67 0.28 -13.94 -5.23
N TYR A 68 0.56 -12.74 -5.73
CA TYR A 68 1.91 -12.17 -5.74
C TYR A 68 2.64 -12.20 -4.38
N PRO A 69 2.03 -11.84 -3.23
CA PRO A 69 2.71 -11.93 -1.95
C PRO A 69 3.20 -13.34 -1.62
N LYS A 70 2.40 -14.36 -1.97
CA LYS A 70 2.77 -15.76 -1.70
C LYS A 70 3.85 -16.26 -2.64
N TRP A 71 3.79 -15.85 -3.91
CA TRP A 71 4.88 -16.11 -4.87
C TRP A 71 6.20 -15.47 -4.41
N PHE A 72 6.16 -14.20 -3.98
CA PHE A 72 7.34 -13.48 -3.51
C PHE A 72 7.96 -14.15 -2.27
N ASP A 73 7.11 -14.56 -1.32
CA ASP A 73 7.50 -15.33 -0.14
C ASP A 73 8.23 -16.62 -0.54
N GLN A 74 7.65 -17.43 -1.44
CA GLN A 74 8.27 -18.67 -1.93
C GLN A 74 9.59 -18.42 -2.66
N MET A 75 9.68 -17.36 -3.47
CA MET A 75 10.86 -17.10 -4.31
C MET A 75 12.06 -16.58 -3.50
N PHE A 76 11.81 -15.73 -2.50
CA PHE A 76 12.90 -15.00 -1.82
C PHE A 76 13.04 -15.28 -0.32
N ILE A 77 11.97 -15.69 0.35
CA ILE A 77 11.88 -15.69 1.81
C ILE A 77 11.86 -17.09 2.41
N ASP A 78 11.02 -17.98 1.88
CA ASP A 78 10.83 -19.34 2.39
C ASP A 78 12.14 -20.13 2.31
N PRO A 79 12.71 -20.58 3.45
CA PRO A 79 13.97 -21.33 3.47
C PRO A 79 13.97 -22.61 2.65
N ASN A 80 12.79 -23.19 2.36
CA ASN A 80 12.69 -24.45 1.62
C ASN A 80 12.74 -24.26 0.11
N SER A 81 12.44 -23.05 -0.39
CA SER A 81 12.33 -22.78 -1.83
C SER A 81 13.19 -21.62 -2.32
N THR A 82 13.68 -20.76 -1.42
CA THR A 82 14.53 -19.64 -1.80
C THR A 82 15.89 -20.10 -2.35
N HIS A 83 16.33 -19.45 -3.43
CA HIS A 83 17.68 -19.65 -3.97
C HIS A 83 18.71 -18.70 -3.33
N ILE A 84 18.30 -17.86 -2.37
CA ILE A 84 19.19 -16.99 -1.60
C ILE A 84 19.81 -17.79 -0.46
N ASN A 85 20.92 -18.46 -0.74
CA ASN A 85 21.57 -19.40 0.19
C ASN A 85 22.80 -18.82 0.92
N THR A 86 23.26 -17.63 0.56
CA THR A 86 24.40 -16.97 1.22
C THR A 86 24.04 -15.59 1.75
N THR A 87 24.71 -15.17 2.83
CA THR A 87 24.58 -13.81 3.40
C THR A 87 24.86 -12.73 2.35
N ARG A 88 25.83 -12.96 1.46
CA ARG A 88 26.18 -12.03 0.38
C ARG A 88 25.02 -11.86 -0.61
N MET A 89 24.41 -12.95 -1.07
CA MET A 89 23.24 -12.88 -1.96
C MET A 89 22.07 -12.18 -1.27
N GLY A 90 21.87 -12.45 0.02
CA GLY A 90 20.87 -11.76 0.84
C GLY A 90 21.09 -10.24 0.92
N GLN A 91 22.34 -9.80 1.09
CA GLN A 91 22.67 -8.37 1.07
C GLN A 91 22.44 -7.75 -0.32
N GLN A 92 22.80 -8.44 -1.41
CA GLN A 92 22.57 -7.95 -2.77
C GLN A 92 21.08 -7.86 -3.10
N PHE A 93 20.28 -8.83 -2.66
CA PHE A 93 18.83 -8.81 -2.75
C PHE A 93 18.24 -7.59 -2.03
N LEU A 94 18.66 -7.32 -0.79
CA LEU A 94 18.17 -6.15 -0.05
C LEU A 94 18.57 -4.84 -0.72
N LEU A 95 19.80 -4.70 -1.21
CA LEU A 95 20.23 -3.52 -1.97
C LEU A 95 19.42 -3.34 -3.27
N PHE A 96 19.03 -4.44 -3.90
CA PHE A 96 18.14 -4.41 -5.06
C PHE A 96 16.74 -3.93 -4.67
N LEU A 97 16.12 -4.47 -3.62
CA LEU A 97 14.82 -3.99 -3.14
C LEU A 97 14.86 -2.52 -2.69
N GLU A 98 15.93 -2.09 -2.01
CA GLU A 98 16.13 -0.68 -1.63
C GLU A 98 16.15 0.24 -2.86
N SER A 99 16.74 -0.22 -3.97
CA SER A 99 16.73 0.55 -5.24
C SER A 99 15.35 0.63 -5.89
N LEU A 100 14.47 -0.35 -5.64
CA LEU A 100 13.10 -0.36 -6.15
C LEU A 100 12.14 0.47 -5.29
N ALA A 101 12.38 0.59 -3.99
CA ALA A 101 11.48 1.23 -3.03
C ALA A 101 11.08 2.68 -3.38
N ILE A 102 11.90 3.38 -4.18
CA ILE A 102 11.62 4.75 -4.64
C ILE A 102 10.48 4.77 -5.68
N CYS A 103 10.44 3.75 -6.55
CA CYS A 103 9.58 3.68 -7.73
C CYS A 103 8.42 2.70 -7.56
N ASP A 104 8.50 1.78 -6.59
CA ASP A 104 7.47 0.79 -6.35
C ASP A 104 6.13 1.42 -5.96
N THR A 105 5.04 0.77 -6.37
CA THR A 105 3.71 1.16 -5.92
C THR A 105 3.60 0.95 -4.40
N PRO A 106 2.79 1.75 -3.70
CA PRO A 106 2.70 1.62 -2.25
C PRO A 106 2.25 0.23 -1.78
N THR A 107 1.40 -0.44 -2.57
CA THR A 107 0.95 -1.80 -2.29
C THR A 107 2.09 -2.81 -2.38
N VAL A 108 2.89 -2.76 -3.45
CA VAL A 108 4.06 -3.65 -3.62
C VAL A 108 5.06 -3.42 -2.50
N LEU A 109 5.27 -2.15 -2.13
CA LEU A 109 6.15 -1.78 -1.03
C LEU A 109 5.66 -2.34 0.33
N GLN A 110 4.35 -2.29 0.60
CA GLN A 110 3.75 -2.95 1.77
C GLN A 110 3.93 -4.47 1.71
N MET A 111 3.74 -5.10 0.55
CA MET A 111 3.91 -6.55 0.39
C MET A 111 5.36 -6.99 0.67
N HIS A 112 6.35 -6.31 0.09
CA HIS A 112 7.77 -6.61 0.34
C HIS A 112 8.16 -6.34 1.79
N GLY A 113 7.77 -5.18 2.32
CA GLY A 113 8.04 -4.82 3.71
C GLY A 113 7.43 -5.82 4.69
N LYS A 114 6.21 -6.28 4.42
CA LYS A 114 5.54 -7.29 5.25
C LYS A 114 6.22 -8.66 5.16
N ALA A 115 6.53 -9.13 3.96
CA ALA A 115 7.18 -10.44 3.75
C ALA A 115 8.55 -10.51 4.44
N LEU A 116 9.28 -9.40 4.49
CA LEU A 116 10.58 -9.32 5.15
C LEU A 116 10.48 -9.01 6.65
N GLN A 117 9.31 -8.57 7.14
CA GLN A 117 9.12 -8.24 8.55
C GLN A 117 9.26 -9.50 9.42
N GLY A 118 10.27 -9.53 10.29
CA GLY A 118 10.53 -10.67 11.16
C GLY A 118 11.39 -11.77 10.53
N ASN A 119 11.88 -11.58 9.30
CA ASN A 119 12.89 -12.46 8.72
C ASN A 119 14.17 -12.38 9.56
N ARG A 120 14.59 -13.52 10.11
CA ARG A 120 15.79 -13.63 10.98
C ARG A 120 17.07 -13.94 10.22
N ASN A 121 16.95 -14.39 8.96
CA ASN A 121 18.07 -14.85 8.14
C ASN A 121 18.72 -13.70 7.35
N LEU A 122 18.01 -12.59 7.19
CA LEU A 122 18.46 -11.43 6.42
C LEU A 122 18.54 -10.18 7.32
N PRO A 123 19.51 -9.27 7.11
CA PRO A 123 19.63 -8.02 7.85
C PRO A 123 18.61 -6.97 7.35
N VAL A 124 17.33 -7.26 7.52
CA VAL A 124 16.21 -6.52 6.88
C VAL A 124 15.93 -5.14 7.48
N GLN A 125 16.49 -4.81 8.65
CA GLN A 125 16.05 -3.63 9.44
C GLN A 125 16.16 -2.31 8.68
N ARG A 126 17.23 -2.13 7.90
CA ARG A 126 17.41 -0.93 7.07
C ARG A 126 16.31 -0.80 6.02
N PHE A 127 16.04 -1.87 5.29
CA PHE A 127 14.99 -1.92 4.28
C PHE A 127 13.60 -1.69 4.90
N ILE A 128 13.32 -2.31 6.06
CA ILE A 128 12.05 -2.11 6.77
C ILE A 128 11.87 -0.65 7.19
N SER A 129 12.90 0.00 7.71
CA SER A 129 12.85 1.44 8.04
C SER A 129 12.59 2.28 6.78
N LEU A 130 13.27 1.99 5.67
CA LEU A 130 13.06 2.67 4.39
C LEU A 130 11.60 2.54 3.91
N VAL A 131 11.05 1.33 3.95
CA VAL A 131 9.65 1.05 3.59
C VAL A 131 8.71 1.87 4.47
N LYS A 132 8.89 1.86 5.80
CA LYS A 132 8.03 2.60 6.73
C LYS A 132 8.07 4.11 6.48
N THR A 133 9.27 4.68 6.31
CA THR A 133 9.45 6.08 5.96
C THR A 133 8.73 6.42 4.67
N ARG A 134 8.88 5.59 3.64
CA ARG A 134 8.25 5.81 2.34
C ARG A 134 6.74 5.70 2.40
N LEU A 135 6.19 4.74 3.15
CA LEU A 135 4.75 4.63 3.38
C LEU A 135 4.22 5.85 4.14
N MET A 136 4.96 6.36 5.12
CA MET A 136 4.61 7.58 5.85
C MET A 136 4.60 8.81 4.94
N GLU A 137 5.60 8.99 4.08
CA GLU A 137 5.62 10.06 3.06
C GLU A 137 4.42 9.99 2.12
N LEU A 138 3.98 8.78 1.80
CA LEU A 138 2.79 8.51 0.99
C LEU A 138 1.49 8.56 1.79
N GLY A 139 1.54 8.87 3.09
CA GLY A 139 0.39 8.98 4.00
C GLY A 139 -0.33 7.65 4.30
N LEU A 140 0.36 6.52 4.13
CA LEU A 140 -0.17 5.17 4.30
C LEU A 140 0.26 4.54 5.63
N ASP A 141 -0.36 3.40 5.97
CA ASP A 141 -0.03 2.68 7.19
C ASP A 141 1.40 2.10 7.13
N GLN A 142 2.22 2.54 8.08
CA GLN A 142 3.59 2.05 8.29
C GLN A 142 3.66 0.87 9.25
N SER A 143 2.54 0.44 9.84
CA SER A 143 2.54 -0.61 10.86
C SER A 143 3.01 -1.96 10.28
N LEU A 144 2.82 -2.16 8.96
CA LEU A 144 3.03 -3.42 8.26
C LEU A 144 2.34 -4.59 9.00
N ARG A 145 1.20 -4.36 9.68
CA ARG A 145 0.54 -5.41 10.45
C ARG A 145 -0.25 -6.36 9.56
N THR A 146 -0.83 -5.86 8.47
CA THR A 146 -1.70 -6.60 7.55
C THR A 146 -1.06 -6.75 6.17
N HIS A 147 -1.34 -7.86 5.48
CA HIS A 147 -1.02 -8.00 4.06
C HIS A 147 -2.05 -7.24 3.23
N PRO A 148 -1.64 -6.48 2.20
CA PRO A 148 -2.59 -5.93 1.25
C PRO A 148 -3.33 -7.07 0.53
N THR A 149 -4.66 -6.97 0.47
CA THR A 149 -5.52 -8.02 -0.12
C THR A 149 -5.63 -7.91 -1.64
N SER A 150 -5.20 -6.79 -2.23
CA SER A 150 -5.21 -6.51 -3.67
C SER A 150 -4.04 -5.61 -4.05
N LEU A 151 -3.46 -5.81 -5.24
CA LEU A 151 -2.40 -4.94 -5.79
C LEU A 151 -2.86 -3.48 -6.02
N HIS A 152 -4.17 -3.26 -6.17
CA HIS A 152 -4.75 -1.94 -6.42
C HIS A 152 -5.06 -1.13 -5.15
N HIS A 153 -5.15 -1.79 -4.00
CA HIS A 153 -5.66 -1.17 -2.77
C HIS A 153 -4.63 -1.30 -1.64
N PRO A 154 -3.77 -0.28 -1.44
CA PRO A 154 -2.86 -0.29 -0.31
C PRO A 154 -3.63 -0.20 1.00
N VAL A 155 -3.12 -0.87 2.03
CA VAL A 155 -3.67 -0.82 3.39
C VAL A 155 -3.61 0.62 3.88
N GLN A 156 -4.77 1.16 4.24
CA GLN A 156 -4.92 2.53 4.74
C GLN A 156 -4.61 2.63 6.24
N VAL A 157 -4.22 3.82 6.68
CA VAL A 157 -3.96 4.15 8.09
C VAL A 157 -5.23 3.96 8.93
N SER A 158 -5.16 3.14 9.97
CA SER A 158 -6.08 3.30 11.12
C SER A 158 -5.67 4.56 11.87
N THR A 159 -6.48 5.61 11.78
CA THR A 159 -6.23 6.96 12.31
C THR A 159 -5.92 7.01 13.81
N SER A 160 -6.13 5.92 14.56
CA SER A 160 -5.91 5.85 16.01
C SER A 160 -4.44 5.87 16.43
N GLN A 161 -3.49 5.41 15.60
CA GLN A 161 -2.08 5.25 16.05
C GLN A 161 -1.18 6.46 15.77
N TYR A 162 -1.62 7.42 14.96
CA TYR A 162 -0.83 8.64 14.68
C TYR A 162 -0.86 9.62 15.88
N PHE A 163 -1.98 9.70 16.59
CA PHE A 163 -2.08 10.56 17.78
C PHE A 163 -1.39 9.98 19.02
N ASP A 164 -1.26 8.66 19.14
CA ASP A 164 -0.53 8.04 20.26
C ASP A 164 1.00 8.21 20.15
N SER A 165 1.55 8.28 18.94
CA SER A 165 3.00 8.40 18.72
C SER A 165 3.52 9.83 18.86
N VAL A 166 2.69 10.84 18.60
CA VAL A 166 3.04 12.25 18.85
C VAL A 166 2.92 12.59 20.35
N ASN A 167 1.96 12.01 21.07
CA ASN A 167 1.75 12.32 22.50
C ASN A 167 2.70 11.58 23.46
N ARG A 168 3.26 10.44 23.05
CA ARG A 168 4.28 9.71 23.85
C ARG A 168 5.66 10.37 23.81
N ASN A 169 5.99 11.10 22.75
CA ASN A 169 7.30 11.72 22.60
C ASN A 169 7.40 13.11 23.25
N THR A 170 6.28 13.74 23.62
CA THR A 170 6.23 14.96 24.42
C THR A 170 6.07 14.71 25.92
N SER A 171 5.56 13.54 26.32
CA SER A 171 5.40 13.19 27.74
C SER A 171 6.63 12.51 28.38
N ALA A 172 7.55 11.96 27.58
CA ALA A 172 8.74 11.29 28.10
C ALA A 172 9.80 12.24 28.70
N THR A 173 9.71 13.55 28.41
CA THR A 173 10.70 14.54 28.87
C THR A 173 10.21 15.38 30.06
N VAL A 174 8.91 15.33 30.40
CA VAL A 174 8.31 16.19 31.45
C VAL A 174 7.92 15.40 32.72
N THR A 175 7.70 14.08 32.63
CA THR A 175 7.20 13.28 33.76
C THR A 175 8.30 12.77 34.72
N ALA A 176 9.58 13.02 34.45
CA ALA A 176 10.67 12.70 35.38
C ALA A 176 10.82 13.71 36.54
N ALA A 177 10.07 14.81 36.54
CA ALA A 177 10.21 15.89 37.52
C ALA A 177 9.14 15.92 38.64
N LEU A 178 8.16 15.00 38.67
CA LEU A 178 7.10 14.99 39.69
C LEU A 178 6.83 13.57 40.22
N ALA A 179 7.88 12.89 40.65
CA ALA A 179 7.77 11.65 41.42
C ALA A 179 7.81 11.95 42.92
N TYR A 180 6.77 12.56 43.49
CA TYR A 180 6.45 12.50 44.92
C TYR A 180 4.98 12.91 45.14
N SER A 181 4.12 11.97 45.53
CA SER A 181 3.05 12.11 46.54
C SER A 181 1.86 11.16 46.32
N ASN A 182 1.77 10.17 47.22
CA ASN A 182 0.60 9.59 47.89
C ASN A 182 -0.64 9.09 47.12
N ASN A 183 -0.76 7.75 47.07
CA ASN A 183 -1.70 6.90 47.81
C ASN A 183 -3.17 7.37 48.03
N SER A 184 -4.14 6.66 47.43
CA SER A 184 -5.28 5.95 48.09
C SER A 184 -6.54 5.78 47.20
N ASN A 185 -7.09 4.56 47.26
CA ASN A 185 -8.48 4.07 47.10
C ASN A 185 -9.50 4.74 46.15
N GLY A 186 -10.22 3.90 45.40
CA GLY A 186 -11.57 4.22 44.92
C GLY A 186 -12.08 3.36 43.77
N SER A 187 -12.84 2.31 44.10
CA SER A 187 -13.71 1.56 43.18
C SER A 187 -14.78 2.47 42.55
N ASN A 188 -15.06 2.32 41.26
CA ASN A 188 -16.43 2.31 40.69
C ASN A 188 -16.39 2.09 39.17
N GLY A 189 -17.14 1.10 38.70
CA GLY A 189 -17.37 0.88 37.28
C GLY A 189 -18.32 1.91 36.68
N HIS A 190 -18.17 2.19 35.38
CA HIS A 190 -19.27 2.58 34.49
C HIS A 190 -18.82 2.54 33.02
N ALA A 191 -19.68 1.94 32.20
CA ALA A 191 -19.86 2.14 30.77
C ALA A 191 -18.63 1.90 29.83
N SER A 192 -18.52 0.66 29.39
CA SER A 192 -18.00 0.31 28.07
C SER A 192 -18.79 1.02 26.97
N GLY A 193 -18.23 2.12 26.49
CA GLY A 193 -18.66 2.82 25.28
C GLY A 193 -17.43 3.28 24.52
N THR A 194 -16.81 2.39 23.77
CA THR A 194 -15.76 2.77 22.81
C THR A 194 -16.39 3.59 21.68
N PRO A 195 -15.98 4.85 21.45
CA PRO A 195 -16.41 5.58 20.27
C PRO A 195 -15.75 4.91 19.06
N VAL A 196 -16.59 4.37 18.17
CA VAL A 196 -16.22 3.83 16.87
C VAL A 196 -15.58 4.97 16.05
N GLN A 197 -14.25 4.99 15.96
CA GLN A 197 -13.53 5.88 15.04
C GLN A 197 -13.60 5.29 13.63
N GLN A 198 -14.48 5.85 12.81
CA GLN A 198 -14.70 5.47 11.42
C GLN A 198 -13.45 5.68 10.55
N GLU A 199 -13.09 4.65 9.79
CA GLU A 199 -12.03 4.65 8.79
C GLU A 199 -12.32 5.67 7.68
N ASN A 200 -11.33 6.47 7.25
CA ASN A 200 -11.45 7.44 6.15
C ASN A 200 -11.43 6.74 4.77
N THR A 201 -12.24 5.71 4.55
CA THR A 201 -12.42 5.13 3.22
C THR A 201 -13.23 6.08 2.33
N VAL A 202 -13.06 5.98 1.01
CA VAL A 202 -13.83 6.81 0.04
C VAL A 202 -15.33 6.66 0.29
N GLU A 203 -15.81 5.45 0.58
CA GLU A 203 -17.23 5.21 0.86
C GLU A 203 -17.71 5.91 2.13
N VAL A 204 -16.92 5.90 3.21
CA VAL A 204 -17.26 6.62 4.45
C VAL A 204 -17.30 8.12 4.19
N ILE A 205 -16.30 8.67 3.51
CA ILE A 205 -16.24 10.09 3.17
C ILE A 205 -17.43 10.51 2.30
N LEU A 206 -17.80 9.70 1.31
CA LEU A 206 -18.96 9.96 0.45
C LEU A 206 -20.28 9.87 1.23
N THR A 207 -20.39 8.91 2.14
CA THR A 207 -21.57 8.75 3.00
C THR A 207 -21.72 9.95 3.94
N THR A 208 -20.64 10.34 4.64
CA THR A 208 -20.62 11.52 5.51
C THR A 208 -20.91 12.81 4.73
N PHE A 209 -20.33 12.97 3.53
CA PHE A 209 -20.60 14.14 2.69
C PHE A 209 -22.06 14.18 2.23
N LYS A 210 -22.64 13.04 1.86
CA LYS A 210 -24.06 12.94 1.50
C LYS A 210 -24.97 13.35 2.66
N GLU A 211 -24.67 12.88 3.87
CA GLU A 211 -25.48 13.16 5.06
C GLU A 211 -25.37 14.61 5.53
N THR A 212 -24.19 15.22 5.39
CA THR A 212 -23.92 16.55 5.97
C THR A 212 -23.87 17.69 4.95
N GLY A 213 -23.65 17.39 3.67
CA GLY A 213 -23.35 18.37 2.63
C GLY A 213 -22.02 19.10 2.82
N LEU A 214 -21.21 18.71 3.81
CA LEU A 214 -19.98 19.39 4.19
C LEU A 214 -18.78 18.47 3.96
N ILE A 215 -17.67 19.05 3.49
CA ILE A 215 -16.41 18.33 3.36
C ILE A 215 -15.92 17.97 4.76
N PRO A 216 -15.65 16.69 5.07
CA PRO A 216 -15.15 16.30 6.37
C PRO A 216 -13.89 17.08 6.75
N LYS A 217 -13.82 17.57 8.00
CA LYS A 217 -12.66 18.33 8.49
C LYS A 217 -11.37 17.52 8.38
N SER A 218 -11.44 16.23 8.71
CA SER A 218 -10.33 15.28 8.55
C SER A 218 -9.79 15.25 7.13
N LEU A 219 -10.67 15.27 6.12
CA LEU A 219 -10.26 15.29 4.72
C LEU A 219 -9.59 16.60 4.32
N LEU A 220 -10.05 17.72 4.85
CA LEU A 220 -9.41 19.03 4.62
C LEU A 220 -8.03 19.10 5.26
N GLU A 221 -7.91 18.62 6.49
CA GLU A 221 -6.62 18.50 7.19
C GLU A 221 -5.66 17.62 6.40
N ASP A 222 -6.13 16.47 5.88
CA ASP A 222 -5.31 15.58 5.06
C ASP A 222 -4.86 16.21 3.75
N SER A 223 -5.69 17.06 3.15
CA SER A 223 -5.29 17.83 1.95
C SER A 223 -4.16 18.83 2.21
N ILE A 224 -3.95 19.25 3.47
CA ILE A 224 -2.92 20.20 3.89
C ILE A 224 -1.68 19.47 4.40
N PHE A 225 -1.87 18.55 5.36
CA PHE A 225 -0.79 17.88 6.07
C PHE A 225 -0.25 16.66 5.33
N ARG A 226 -1.05 16.07 4.43
CA ARG A 226 -0.67 14.90 3.60
C ARG A 226 -0.91 15.18 2.11
N PRO A 227 -0.29 16.23 1.53
CA PRO A 227 -0.62 16.69 0.18
C PRO A 227 -0.28 15.67 -0.90
N LEU A 228 0.75 14.84 -0.69
CA LEU A 228 1.12 13.78 -1.63
C LEU A 228 0.10 12.64 -1.61
N TRP A 229 -0.27 12.14 -0.43
CA TRP A 229 -1.35 11.16 -0.27
C TRP A 229 -2.66 11.65 -0.88
N PHE A 230 -3.04 12.90 -0.58
CA PHE A 230 -4.28 13.47 -1.09
C PHE A 230 -4.30 13.45 -2.62
N LYS A 231 -3.19 13.85 -3.26
CA LYS A 231 -3.09 13.93 -4.73
C LYS A 231 -2.88 12.60 -5.44
N VAL A 232 -2.10 11.69 -4.86
CA VAL A 232 -1.64 10.46 -5.54
C VAL A 232 -2.47 9.24 -5.13
N THR A 233 -3.09 9.28 -3.95
CA THR A 233 -3.89 8.16 -3.42
C THR A 233 -5.36 8.52 -3.38
N PHE A 234 -5.75 9.53 -2.59
CA PHE A 234 -7.15 9.83 -2.37
C PHE A 234 -7.87 10.32 -3.63
N LEU A 235 -7.34 11.32 -4.33
CA LEU A 235 -7.99 11.87 -5.52
C LEU A 235 -8.16 10.84 -6.65
N PRO A 236 -7.14 10.03 -7.02
CA PRO A 236 -7.31 8.98 -8.01
C PRO A 236 -8.36 7.94 -7.59
N SER A 237 -8.36 7.51 -6.33
CA SER A 237 -9.36 6.58 -5.80
C SER A 237 -10.77 7.18 -5.81
N LEU A 238 -10.92 8.46 -5.47
CA LEU A 238 -12.21 9.16 -5.53
C LEU A 238 -12.73 9.30 -6.97
N ILE A 239 -11.85 9.64 -7.91
CA ILE A 239 -12.19 9.82 -9.34
C ILE A 239 -12.55 8.49 -10.01
N GLN A 240 -11.82 7.44 -9.68
CA GLN A 240 -12.04 6.09 -10.23
C GLN A 240 -13.10 5.32 -9.46
N TRP A 241 -13.63 5.87 -8.36
CA TRP A 241 -14.65 5.21 -7.56
C TRP A 241 -15.91 4.98 -8.41
N GLN A 242 -16.21 3.71 -8.66
CA GLN A 242 -17.41 3.25 -9.34
C GLN A 242 -18.16 2.33 -8.40
N ASN A 243 -19.46 2.55 -8.22
CA ASN A 243 -20.30 1.67 -7.43
C ASN A 243 -21.54 1.30 -8.25
N SER A 244 -21.60 0.04 -8.67
CA SER A 244 -22.64 -0.48 -9.55
C SER A 244 -24.06 -0.42 -8.98
N ASN A 245 -24.23 -0.13 -7.68
CA ASN A 245 -25.51 -0.29 -6.98
C ASN A 245 -26.05 0.98 -6.29
N LYS A 246 -25.41 2.15 -6.40
CA LYS A 246 -25.84 3.35 -5.66
C LYS A 246 -25.67 4.66 -6.44
N ASN A 247 -26.62 4.97 -7.35
CA ASN A 247 -26.70 6.24 -8.08
C ASN A 247 -26.57 7.48 -7.18
N GLU A 248 -27.05 7.41 -5.94
CA GLU A 248 -27.02 8.53 -4.99
C GLU A 248 -25.61 8.88 -4.49
N LEU A 249 -24.71 7.90 -4.36
CA LEU A 249 -23.32 8.16 -3.95
C LEU A 249 -22.47 8.67 -5.09
N GLU A 250 -22.84 8.37 -6.34
CA GLU A 250 -22.21 8.99 -7.51
C GLU A 250 -22.49 10.48 -7.56
N MET A 251 -23.73 10.91 -7.27
CA MET A 251 -24.06 12.33 -7.14
C MET A 251 -23.27 13.00 -6.00
N ALA A 252 -23.16 12.33 -4.84
CA ALA A 252 -22.37 12.83 -3.71
C ALA A 252 -20.88 12.95 -4.06
N ARG A 253 -20.32 12.00 -4.82
CA ARG A 253 -18.95 12.03 -5.33
C ARG A 253 -18.71 13.23 -6.22
N ASP A 254 -19.61 13.45 -7.18
CA ASP A 254 -19.51 14.56 -8.12
C ASP A 254 -19.58 15.92 -7.41
N GLN A 255 -20.48 16.04 -6.42
CA GLN A 255 -20.61 17.23 -5.58
C GLN A 255 -19.39 17.43 -4.67
N LEU A 256 -18.82 16.36 -4.11
CA LEU A 256 -17.61 16.43 -3.30
C LEU A 256 -16.40 16.88 -4.12
N ILE A 257 -16.23 16.34 -5.34
CA ILE A 257 -15.18 16.76 -6.27
C ILE A 257 -15.33 18.24 -6.61
N GLN A 258 -16.55 18.70 -6.86
CA GLN A 258 -16.83 20.12 -7.11
C GLN A 258 -16.48 20.99 -5.89
N ALA A 259 -16.91 20.59 -4.68
CA ALA A 259 -16.64 21.33 -3.46
C ALA A 259 -15.13 21.40 -3.13
N LEU A 260 -14.38 20.33 -3.42
CA LEU A 260 -12.92 20.31 -3.27
C LEU A 260 -12.22 21.21 -4.31
N ARG A 261 -12.76 21.31 -5.53
CA ARG A 261 -12.28 22.26 -6.55
C ARG A 261 -12.53 23.69 -6.13
N ASP A 262 -13.73 24.02 -5.66
CA ASP A 262 -14.09 25.38 -5.25
C ASP A 262 -13.18 25.88 -4.11
N ARG A 263 -12.68 24.96 -3.28
CA ARG A 263 -11.66 25.23 -2.24
C ARG A 263 -10.21 25.18 -2.72
N LYS A 264 -9.96 25.14 -4.04
CA LYS A 264 -8.63 25.06 -4.68
C LYS A 264 -7.77 23.87 -4.19
N ARG A 265 -8.41 22.76 -3.77
CA ARG A 265 -7.69 21.55 -3.32
C ARG A 265 -7.37 20.59 -4.47
N ILE A 266 -8.06 20.70 -5.60
CA ILE A 266 -7.84 19.88 -6.79
C ILE A 266 -7.16 20.73 -7.88
N PRO A 267 -6.01 20.30 -8.43
CA PRO A 267 -5.43 20.91 -9.62
C PRO A 267 -6.36 20.80 -10.84
N ASP A 268 -6.43 21.85 -11.66
CA ASP A 268 -7.32 21.89 -12.83
C ASP A 268 -7.08 20.73 -13.80
N GLU A 269 -5.84 20.28 -13.97
CA GLU A 269 -5.48 19.13 -14.81
C GLU A 269 -6.21 17.84 -14.38
N ILE A 270 -6.27 17.57 -13.07
CA ILE A 270 -6.91 16.39 -12.50
C ILE A 270 -8.44 16.49 -12.66
N TYR A 271 -8.99 17.68 -12.44
CA TYR A 271 -10.42 17.93 -12.60
C TYR A 271 -10.89 17.80 -14.05
N MET A 272 -10.09 18.28 -15.01
CA MET A 272 -10.37 18.12 -16.45
C MET A 272 -10.32 16.65 -16.87
N LYS A 273 -9.41 15.85 -16.31
CA LYS A 273 -9.36 14.39 -16.54
C LYS A 273 -10.63 13.71 -16.03
N TYR A 274 -11.11 14.11 -14.86
CA TYR A 274 -12.37 13.62 -14.32
C TYR A 274 -13.57 13.97 -15.23
N LEU A 275 -13.68 15.22 -15.72
CA LEU A 275 -14.75 15.61 -16.65
C LEU A 275 -14.72 14.84 -17.97
N LYS A 276 -13.52 14.53 -18.50
CA LYS A 276 -13.37 13.70 -19.70
C LYS A 276 -13.88 12.27 -19.49
N ASN A 277 -13.66 11.71 -18.30
CA ASN A 277 -14.09 10.35 -17.97
C ASN A 277 -15.57 10.25 -17.56
N LYS A 278 -16.26 11.38 -17.40
CA LYS A 278 -17.70 11.44 -17.08
C LYS A 278 -18.60 11.39 -18.32
N LYS A 279 -18.04 11.61 -19.52
CA LYS A 279 -18.74 11.47 -20.82
C LYS A 279 -18.66 10.03 -21.31
#